data_AF-A0AA40KGH8-F1
#
_entry.id   AF-A0AA40KGH8-F1
#
_cell.length_a   1.000
_cell.length_b   1.000
_cell.length_c   1.000
_cell.angle_alpha   90.00
_cell.angle_beta   90.00
_cell.angle_gamma   90.00
#
_symmetry.space_group_name_H-M   'P 1'
#
loop_
_entity.id
_entity.type
_entity.pdbx_description
1 polymer ?
#
loop_
_entity_poly.entity_id
_entity_poly.type
_entity_poly.pdbx_seq_one_letter_code
_entity_poly.pdbx_strand_id
1 'polypeptide(L)'
;MQIKRFKHQHNIKKCYQTLEVAEDCEDETLKLAFISQAKRFHPDSGTSEADATKFSEIEAAYREIRKSRVKETEENSTNLPEVEEFDIKHTAPQHRHYLMYNVGIGTPSKRQKLYTIEKAQKAVDNVLEHRLKKLQAEERNTLVGMDKQRAKDIKTRFGMDRLVEDLIQEAMNKGEFKDLPGTGKPLKENTNTRNPYVDFVTYKLNEVLIENGFSPEWIQLSKEIREDIQNLRKRLISARNNVGHLPLNFADESAWKKIVDNFKSETKRINSKIDKYNLLVPILQKQMFHIKLEELAKEALSTPPQKTQTTTKYNSKNVNPDVSTEKDGLFGAIFSIFNNKAPICWDGSRVASISDCKLVPLPDIKTPTFFKGLNCEITSGET
;
A
#
# COMPACT_ATOMS: atom_id res chain seq x y z
N MET A 1 45.66 47.38 7.51
CA MET A 1 44.91 46.28 6.85
C MET A 1 45.02 46.28 5.32
N GLN A 2 45.11 47.43 4.64
CA GLN A 2 45.10 47.50 3.17
C GLN A 2 46.29 46.78 2.49
N ILE A 3 47.53 46.94 2.97
CA ILE A 3 48.72 46.32 2.36
C ILE A 3 48.65 44.77 2.37
N LYS A 4 48.08 44.17 3.42
CA LYS A 4 47.89 42.71 3.50
C LYS A 4 46.84 42.21 2.50
N ARG A 5 45.79 43.01 2.24
CA ARG A 5 44.71 42.69 1.28
C ARG A 5 45.20 42.73 -0.18
N PHE A 6 46.03 43.72 -0.52
CA PHE A 6 46.65 43.80 -1.86
C PHE A 6 47.62 42.65 -2.14
N LYS A 7 48.44 42.25 -1.16
CA LYS A 7 49.34 41.09 -1.31
C LYS A 7 48.57 39.78 -1.51
N HIS A 8 47.45 39.62 -0.81
CA HIS A 8 46.61 38.42 -0.94
C HIS A 8 45.93 38.34 -2.31
N GLN A 9 45.39 39.44 -2.83
CA GLN A 9 44.80 39.50 -4.17
C GLN A 9 45.83 39.23 -5.27
N HIS A 10 47.05 39.75 -5.13
CA HIS A 10 48.13 39.49 -6.08
C HIS A 10 48.56 38.01 -6.08
N ASN A 11 48.59 37.36 -4.90
CA ASN A 11 48.92 35.94 -4.79
C ASN A 11 47.85 35.05 -5.44
N ILE A 12 46.57 35.35 -5.23
CA ILE A 12 45.46 34.60 -5.84
C ILE A 12 45.48 34.72 -7.37
N LYS A 13 45.74 35.92 -7.92
CA LYS A 13 45.89 36.12 -9.37
C LYS A 13 47.02 35.28 -9.96
N LYS A 14 48.14 35.17 -9.23
CA LYS A 14 49.25 34.31 -9.62
C LYS A 14 48.84 32.83 -9.64
N CYS A 15 48.03 32.36 -8.69
CA CYS A 15 47.51 30.98 -8.69
C CYS A 15 46.62 30.68 -9.91
N TYR A 16 45.75 31.61 -10.31
CA TYR A 16 44.94 31.45 -11.54
C TYR A 16 45.80 31.41 -12.79
N GLN A 17 46.86 32.24 -12.83
CA GLN A 17 47.83 32.22 -13.92
C GLN A 17 48.61 30.90 -14.00
N THR A 18 49.00 30.32 -12.86
CA THR A 18 49.66 29.00 -12.80
C THR A 18 48.77 27.88 -13.36
N LEU A 19 47.46 27.94 -13.11
CA LEU A 19 46.50 26.96 -13.62
C LEU A 19 46.05 27.25 -15.07
N GLU A 20 46.51 28.35 -15.67
CA GLU A 20 46.10 28.81 -17.02
C GLU A 20 44.58 29.04 -17.14
N VAL A 21 43.94 29.48 -16.05
CA VAL A 21 42.49 29.69 -15.97
C VAL A 21 42.17 31.17 -15.75
N ALA A 22 41.05 31.66 -16.31
CA ALA A 22 40.54 33.01 -16.07
C ALA A 22 40.12 33.21 -14.60
N GLU A 23 40.22 34.45 -14.10
CA GLU A 23 39.90 34.81 -12.71
C GLU A 23 38.43 34.50 -12.34
N ASP A 24 37.49 34.65 -13.28
CA ASP A 24 36.03 34.49 -13.08
C ASP A 24 35.50 33.09 -13.46
N CYS A 25 36.38 32.08 -13.47
CA CYS A 25 36.05 30.75 -13.94
C CYS A 25 35.08 29.97 -13.02
N GLU A 26 34.15 29.20 -13.59
CA GLU A 26 33.27 28.28 -12.84
C GLU A 26 34.06 27.15 -12.15
N ASP A 27 33.54 26.65 -11.02
CA ASP A 27 34.18 25.59 -10.21
C ASP A 27 34.47 24.31 -11.03
N GLU A 28 33.58 23.97 -11.97
CA GLU A 28 33.75 22.80 -12.85
C GLU A 28 34.93 22.97 -13.79
N THR A 29 35.07 24.15 -14.39
CA THR A 29 36.14 24.45 -15.34
C THR A 29 37.50 24.54 -14.64
N LEU A 30 37.55 25.10 -13.42
CA LEU A 30 38.75 25.09 -12.58
C LEU A 30 39.20 23.65 -12.24
N LYS A 31 38.25 22.78 -11.89
CA LYS A 31 38.53 21.37 -11.59
C LYS A 31 39.04 20.61 -12.82
N LEU A 32 38.44 20.83 -13.98
CA LEU A 32 38.87 20.20 -15.23
C LEU A 32 40.28 20.65 -15.65
N ALA A 33 40.58 21.95 -15.51
CA ALA A 33 41.92 22.48 -15.77
C ALA A 33 42.98 21.82 -14.87
N PHE A 34 42.71 21.75 -13.56
CA PHE A 34 43.60 21.05 -12.62
C PHE A 34 43.81 19.57 -13.00
N ILE A 35 42.74 18.84 -13.32
CA ILE A 35 42.84 17.43 -13.71
C ILE A 35 43.67 17.27 -14.99
N SER A 36 43.53 18.19 -15.95
CA SER A 36 44.28 18.17 -17.21
C SER A 36 45.78 18.40 -16.98
N GLN A 37 46.14 19.38 -16.14
CA GLN A 37 47.53 19.68 -15.82
C GLN A 37 48.16 18.60 -14.92
N ALA A 38 47.40 18.08 -13.95
CA ALA A 38 47.83 16.97 -13.11
C ALA A 38 48.20 15.75 -13.98
N LYS A 39 47.36 15.36 -14.93
CA LYS A 39 47.67 14.24 -15.83
C LYS A 39 48.95 14.47 -16.65
N ARG A 40 49.25 15.71 -17.03
CA ARG A 40 50.44 16.04 -17.84
C ARG A 40 51.74 16.05 -17.03
N PHE A 41 51.72 16.66 -15.84
CA PHE A 41 52.92 16.95 -15.04
C PHE A 41 53.15 15.96 -13.88
N HIS A 42 52.23 15.03 -13.62
CA HIS A 42 52.38 14.06 -12.53
C HIS A 42 53.62 13.16 -12.75
N PRO A 43 54.45 12.93 -11.71
CA PRO A 43 55.71 12.20 -11.83
C PRO A 43 55.53 10.76 -12.33
N ASP A 44 54.40 10.13 -12.04
CA ASP A 44 54.09 8.76 -12.47
C ASP A 44 53.36 8.65 -13.82
N SER A 45 53.09 9.77 -14.52
CA SER A 45 52.37 9.75 -15.81
C SER A 45 53.19 9.18 -16.98
N GLY A 46 54.50 8.97 -16.81
CA GLY A 46 55.39 8.42 -17.83
C GLY A 46 55.59 9.30 -19.08
N THR A 47 55.14 10.55 -19.04
CA THR A 47 55.27 11.54 -20.12
C THR A 47 56.61 12.27 -20.02
N SER A 48 57.15 12.75 -21.15
CA SER A 48 58.40 13.54 -21.17
C SER A 48 58.27 14.91 -20.49
N GLU A 49 57.04 15.35 -20.20
CA GLU A 49 56.71 16.60 -19.50
C GLU A 49 56.52 16.40 -17.98
N ALA A 50 56.70 15.19 -17.45
CA ALA A 50 56.52 14.90 -16.03
C ALA A 50 57.55 15.65 -15.16
N ASP A 51 57.07 16.49 -14.25
CA ASP A 51 57.91 17.32 -13.39
C ASP A 51 57.24 17.47 -12.00
N ALA A 52 57.87 16.87 -10.99
CA ALA A 52 57.36 16.86 -9.62
C ALA A 52 57.25 18.27 -9.03
N THR A 53 58.15 19.19 -9.40
CA THR A 53 58.16 20.55 -8.83
C THR A 53 56.98 21.37 -9.34
N LYS A 54 56.72 21.31 -10.65
CA LYS A 54 55.55 21.95 -11.28
C LYS A 54 54.24 21.39 -10.77
N PHE A 55 54.17 20.07 -10.56
CA PHE A 55 52.98 19.44 -10.02
C PHE A 55 52.64 19.98 -8.62
N SER A 56 53.64 20.14 -7.73
CA SER A 56 53.43 20.73 -6.41
C SER A 56 52.97 22.19 -6.48
N GLU A 57 53.47 22.98 -7.42
CA GLU A 57 53.02 24.36 -7.64
C GLU A 57 51.56 24.42 -8.11
N ILE A 58 51.17 23.55 -9.03
CA ILE A 58 49.80 23.41 -9.54
C ILE A 58 48.83 23.00 -8.43
N GLU A 59 49.22 22.02 -7.60
CA GLU A 59 48.42 21.57 -6.44
C GLU A 59 48.25 22.69 -5.40
N ALA A 60 49.33 23.39 -5.08
CA ALA A 60 49.30 24.51 -4.14
C ALA A 60 48.37 25.63 -4.64
N ALA A 61 48.45 25.98 -5.92
CA ALA A 61 47.60 26.99 -6.55
C ALA A 61 46.11 26.61 -6.49
N TYR A 62 45.76 25.37 -6.84
CA TYR A 62 44.38 24.88 -6.78
C TYR A 62 43.80 24.89 -5.35
N ARG A 63 44.61 24.47 -4.37
CA ARG A 63 44.21 24.46 -2.96
C ARG A 63 43.98 25.88 -2.41
N GLU A 64 44.82 26.84 -2.80
CA GLU A 64 44.69 28.24 -2.36
C GLU A 64 43.43 28.90 -2.93
N ILE A 65 43.13 28.68 -4.21
CA ILE A 65 41.90 29.19 -4.85
C ILE A 65 40.65 28.62 -4.18
N ARG A 66 40.61 27.30 -3.96
CA ARG A 66 39.45 26.65 -3.32
C ARG A 66 39.22 27.17 -1.90
N LYS A 67 40.29 27.41 -1.14
CA LYS A 67 40.22 27.98 0.20
C LYS A 67 39.65 29.40 0.19
N SER A 68 40.00 30.22 -0.80
CA SER A 68 39.45 31.57 -0.95
C SER A 68 37.95 31.55 -1.23
N ARG A 69 37.48 30.72 -2.18
CA ARG A 69 36.06 30.62 -2.55
C ARG A 69 35.16 30.15 -1.40
N VAL A 70 35.61 29.16 -0.63
CA VAL A 70 34.88 28.70 0.56
C VAL A 70 34.77 29.82 1.59
N LYS A 71 35.86 30.55 1.84
CA LYS A 71 35.87 31.66 2.79
C LYS A 71 34.96 32.81 2.36
N GLU A 72 34.94 33.15 1.08
CA GLU A 72 34.03 34.16 0.51
C GLU A 72 32.56 33.72 0.60
N THR A 73 32.28 32.43 0.44
CA THR A 73 30.92 31.88 0.60
C THR A 73 30.45 31.94 2.05
N GLU A 74 31.33 31.59 3.00
CA GLU A 74 31.06 31.69 4.44
C GLU A 74 30.83 33.14 4.89
N GLU A 75 31.67 34.09 4.45
CA GLU A 75 31.54 35.52 4.76
C GLU A 75 30.28 36.17 4.12
N ASN A 76 29.83 35.68 2.94
CA ASN A 76 28.57 36.13 2.34
C ASN A 76 27.32 35.51 3.00
N SER A 77 27.42 34.29 3.54
CA SER A 77 26.31 33.61 4.21
C SER A 77 25.94 34.22 5.57
N THR A 78 26.82 35.04 6.15
CA THR A 78 26.62 35.72 7.44
C THR A 78 25.61 36.88 7.39
N ASN A 79 25.02 37.19 6.21
CA ASN A 79 23.95 38.19 6.06
C ASN A 79 22.52 37.60 6.12
N LEU A 80 22.37 36.32 6.45
CA LEU A 80 21.09 35.72 6.83
C LEU A 80 20.95 35.82 8.37
N PRO A 81 19.74 36.09 8.90
CA PRO A 81 19.55 36.31 10.33
C PRO A 81 20.07 35.11 11.11
N GLU A 82 20.91 35.43 12.11
CA GLU A 82 21.49 34.55 13.12
C GLU A 82 20.49 33.45 13.52
N VAL A 83 20.67 32.26 12.95
CA VAL A 83 20.08 31.06 13.53
C VAL A 83 20.88 30.86 14.80
N GLU A 84 20.25 31.11 15.95
CA GLU A 84 20.80 30.75 17.25
C GLU A 84 21.17 29.25 17.22
N GLU A 85 22.44 28.97 16.95
CA GLU A 85 23.02 27.68 17.25
C GLU A 85 23.02 27.57 18.77
N PHE A 86 21.97 26.94 19.29
CA PHE A 86 21.97 26.49 20.68
C PHE A 86 23.12 25.50 20.82
N ASP A 87 24.24 25.99 21.36
CA ASP A 87 25.32 25.16 21.88
C ASP A 87 24.74 24.39 23.07
N ILE A 88 24.09 23.25 22.78
CA ILE A 88 23.59 22.34 23.80
C ILE A 88 24.82 21.74 24.47
N LYS A 89 25.36 22.45 25.45
CA LYS A 89 26.19 21.84 26.48
C LYS A 89 25.33 20.78 27.12
N HIS A 90 25.56 19.52 26.77
CA HIS A 90 24.93 18.36 27.37
C HIS A 90 25.27 18.33 28.87
N THR A 91 24.50 19.07 29.67
CA THR A 91 24.32 18.77 31.07
C THR A 91 23.32 17.64 31.10
N ALA A 92 23.79 16.42 31.36
CA ALA A 92 22.92 15.26 31.51
C ALA A 92 21.81 15.60 32.53
N PRO A 93 20.53 15.64 32.12
CA PRO A 93 19.44 16.01 33.02
C PRO A 93 19.45 15.06 34.21
N GLN A 94 19.50 15.58 35.44
CA GLN A 94 19.42 14.73 36.63
C GLN A 94 18.10 13.94 36.59
N HIS A 95 18.21 12.64 36.33
CA HIS A 95 17.11 11.69 36.11
C HIS A 95 16.31 11.34 37.39
N ARG A 96 16.22 12.27 38.34
CA ARG A 96 15.43 12.15 39.57
C ARG A 96 14.71 13.46 39.89
N HIS A 97 14.04 14.03 38.90
CA HIS A 97 12.96 14.97 39.18
C HIS A 97 11.69 14.15 39.40
N TYR A 98 11.18 14.12 40.63
CA TYR A 98 9.81 13.67 40.85
C TYR A 98 8.91 14.54 39.97
N LEU A 99 8.07 13.92 39.14
CA LEU A 99 7.04 14.61 38.36
C LEU A 99 6.06 15.27 39.35
N MET A 100 6.41 16.46 39.83
CA MET A 100 5.53 17.33 40.58
C MET A 100 4.53 17.89 39.58
N TYR A 101 3.49 17.11 39.31
CA TYR A 101 2.33 17.59 38.56
C TYR A 101 1.67 18.67 39.40
N ASN A 102 1.89 19.94 39.06
CA ASN A 102 1.27 21.10 39.71
C ASN A 102 -0.23 21.24 39.40
N VAL A 103 -0.87 20.14 38.97
CA VAL A 103 -2.22 20.13 38.41
C VAL A 103 -3.16 19.45 39.39
N GLY A 104 -4.02 20.25 40.00
CA GLY A 104 -5.06 19.79 40.91
C GLY A 104 -4.57 19.30 42.27
N ILE A 105 -5.53 19.01 43.14
CA ILE A 105 -5.30 18.55 44.52
C ILE A 105 -5.62 17.06 44.59
N GLY A 106 -4.73 16.24 45.16
CA GLY A 106 -4.98 14.80 45.30
C GLY A 106 -3.71 13.94 45.45
N THR A 107 -3.91 12.61 45.46
CA THR A 107 -2.82 11.63 45.49
C THR A 107 -1.96 11.70 44.21
N PRO A 108 -0.70 11.26 44.23
CA PRO A 108 0.18 11.30 43.05
C PRO A 108 -0.42 10.64 41.79
N SER A 109 -1.12 9.50 41.94
CA SER A 109 -1.80 8.81 40.84
C SER A 109 -2.99 9.59 40.27
N LYS A 110 -3.75 10.29 41.12
CA LYS A 110 -4.85 11.18 40.68
C LYS A 110 -4.29 12.39 39.92
N ARG A 111 -3.22 13.01 40.42
CA ARG A 111 -2.56 14.13 39.74
C ARG A 111 -1.92 13.75 38.41
N GLN A 112 -1.35 12.54 38.30
CA GLN A 112 -0.87 12.01 37.03
C GLN A 112 -1.99 11.91 35.99
N LYS A 113 -3.16 11.38 36.37
CA LYS A 113 -4.33 11.31 35.48
C LYS A 113 -4.81 12.70 35.06
N LEU A 114 -4.89 13.64 36.00
CA LEU A 114 -5.28 15.03 35.70
C LEU A 114 -4.30 15.70 34.75
N TYR A 115 -2.99 15.54 34.98
CA TYR A 115 -1.96 16.06 34.08
C TYR A 115 -2.05 15.46 32.67
N THR A 116 -2.33 14.15 32.55
CA THR A 116 -2.53 13.54 31.22
C THR A 116 -3.76 14.10 30.51
N ILE A 117 -4.84 14.41 31.24
CA ILE A 117 -6.06 15.03 30.70
C ILE A 117 -5.78 16.47 30.25
N GLU A 118 -5.17 17.29 31.11
CA GLU A 118 -4.84 18.69 30.79
C GLU A 118 -3.88 18.76 29.59
N LYS A 119 -2.88 17.87 29.52
CA LYS A 119 -1.96 17.79 28.38
C LYS A 119 -2.70 17.46 27.08
N ALA A 120 -3.67 16.56 27.13
CA ALA A 120 -4.50 16.25 25.97
C ALA A 120 -5.38 17.44 25.55
N GLN A 121 -6.00 18.14 26.51
CA GLN A 121 -6.78 19.35 26.24
C GLN A 121 -5.92 20.44 25.60
N LYS A 122 -4.75 20.73 26.16
CA LYS A 122 -3.81 21.72 25.61
C LYS A 122 -3.34 21.36 24.19
N ALA A 123 -3.15 20.07 23.90
CA ALA A 123 -2.82 19.62 22.55
C ALA A 123 -3.97 19.89 21.57
N VAL A 124 -5.22 19.68 21.99
CA VAL A 124 -6.42 20.00 21.18
C VAL A 124 -6.51 21.51 20.93
N ASP A 125 -6.34 22.33 21.96
CA ASP A 125 -6.38 23.79 21.86
C ASP A 125 -5.31 24.32 20.91
N ASN A 126 -4.06 23.84 21.02
CA ASN A 126 -2.97 24.22 20.13
C ASN A 126 -3.25 23.86 18.66
N VAL A 127 -3.84 22.67 18.40
CA VAL A 127 -4.21 22.26 17.04
C VAL A 127 -5.33 23.15 16.49
N LEU A 128 -6.30 23.51 17.33
CA LEU A 128 -7.40 24.39 16.97
C LEU A 128 -6.91 25.81 16.68
N GLU A 129 -6.03 26.36 17.52
CA GLU A 129 -5.40 27.66 17.32
C GLU A 129 -4.57 27.71 16.04
N HIS A 130 -3.73 26.69 15.79
CA HIS A 130 -2.96 26.59 14.55
C HIS A 130 -3.87 26.55 13.31
N ARG A 131 -5.01 25.83 13.40
CA ARG A 131 -6.00 25.78 12.31
C ARG A 131 -6.72 27.10 12.10
N LEU A 132 -7.09 27.81 13.17
CA LEU A 132 -7.68 29.16 13.09
C LEU A 132 -6.72 30.14 12.43
N LYS A 133 -5.44 30.12 12.85
CA LYS A 133 -4.39 30.96 12.25
C LYS A 133 -4.18 30.63 10.77
N LYS A 134 -4.24 29.35 10.41
CA LYS A 134 -4.17 28.90 9.02
C LYS A 134 -5.38 29.38 8.20
N LEU A 135 -6.60 29.27 8.72
CA LEU A 135 -7.80 29.79 8.06
C LEU A 135 -7.74 31.31 7.87
N GLN A 136 -7.29 32.07 8.88
CA GLN A 136 -7.09 33.52 8.76
C GLN A 136 -5.98 33.91 7.77
N ALA A 137 -4.94 33.07 7.64
CA ALA A 137 -3.89 33.26 6.64
C ALA A 137 -4.40 32.89 5.23
N GLU A 138 -5.21 31.85 5.10
CA GLU A 138 -5.89 31.47 3.87
C GLU A 138 -6.88 32.58 3.45
N GLU A 139 -7.69 33.12 4.35
CA GLU A 139 -8.64 34.21 4.08
C GLU A 139 -7.96 35.50 3.56
N ARG A 140 -6.75 35.81 4.01
CA ARG A 140 -5.91 36.89 3.46
C ARG A 140 -5.35 36.60 2.07
N ASN A 141 -5.24 35.33 1.68
CA ASN A 141 -4.71 34.87 0.39
C ASN A 141 -5.82 34.49 -0.63
N THR A 142 -7.10 34.41 -0.21
CA THR A 142 -8.24 33.92 -1.00
C THR A 142 -8.96 35.03 -1.78
N LEU A 143 -8.26 35.67 -2.71
CA LEU A 143 -8.88 36.47 -3.78
C LEU A 143 -9.03 35.68 -5.10
N VAL A 144 -8.89 34.34 -5.12
CA VAL A 144 -8.96 33.53 -6.36
C VAL A 144 -9.51 32.09 -6.13
N GLY A 145 -10.82 31.92 -6.31
CA GLY A 145 -11.48 30.85 -7.11
C GLY A 145 -11.37 29.34 -6.80
N MET A 146 -10.39 28.83 -6.06
CA MET A 146 -10.14 27.36 -5.99
C MET A 146 -10.78 26.61 -4.81
N ASP A 147 -11.48 27.28 -3.88
CA ASP A 147 -11.73 26.73 -2.54
C ASP A 147 -13.09 26.08 -2.27
N LYS A 148 -14.02 26.10 -3.24
CA LYS A 148 -15.35 25.51 -3.05
C LYS A 148 -15.32 23.98 -2.91
N GLN A 149 -14.29 23.31 -3.42
CA GLN A 149 -14.16 21.84 -3.34
C GLN A 149 -13.50 21.41 -2.02
N ARG A 150 -12.40 22.08 -1.62
CA ARG A 150 -11.71 21.78 -0.35
C ARG A 150 -12.57 22.09 0.89
N ALA A 151 -13.33 23.19 0.87
CA ALA A 151 -14.27 23.50 1.95
C ALA A 151 -15.41 22.47 2.06
N LYS A 152 -15.84 21.86 0.94
CA LYS A 152 -16.83 20.77 0.94
C LYS A 152 -16.27 19.49 1.54
N ASP A 153 -15.05 19.10 1.19
CA ASP A 153 -14.40 17.89 1.72
C ASP A 153 -14.10 17.99 3.22
N ILE A 154 -13.80 19.19 3.73
CA ILE A 154 -13.65 19.44 5.16
C ILE A 154 -15.01 19.34 5.86
N LYS A 155 -16.06 19.94 5.29
CA LYS A 155 -17.42 19.88 5.85
C LYS A 155 -18.00 18.46 5.87
N THR A 156 -17.71 17.61 4.89
CA THR A 156 -18.21 16.23 4.84
C THR A 156 -17.52 15.31 5.86
N ARG A 157 -16.22 15.49 6.12
CA ARG A 157 -15.49 14.72 7.15
C ARG A 157 -15.99 15.02 8.56
N PHE A 158 -16.15 16.30 8.92
CA PHE A 158 -16.73 16.68 10.21
C PHE A 158 -18.22 16.33 10.32
N GLY A 159 -18.94 16.20 9.21
CA GLY A 159 -20.30 15.72 9.19
C GLY A 159 -20.40 14.26 9.65
N MET A 160 -19.55 13.37 9.13
CA MET A 160 -19.58 11.96 9.51
C MET A 160 -19.19 11.75 10.98
N ASP A 161 -18.09 12.34 11.44
CA ASP A 161 -17.65 12.16 12.85
C ASP A 161 -18.71 12.68 13.84
N ARG A 162 -19.36 13.81 13.52
CA ARG A 162 -20.45 14.35 14.32
C ARG A 162 -21.70 13.48 14.27
N LEU A 163 -22.08 12.99 13.09
CA LEU A 163 -23.22 12.08 12.94
C LEU A 163 -22.99 10.77 13.71
N VAL A 164 -21.78 10.24 13.67
CA VAL A 164 -21.40 9.04 14.43
C VAL A 164 -21.50 9.30 15.94
N GLU A 165 -20.97 10.43 16.43
CA GLU A 165 -21.10 10.81 17.85
C GLU A 165 -22.57 10.97 18.26
N ASP A 166 -23.37 11.67 17.46
CA ASP A 166 -24.80 11.86 17.72
C ASP A 166 -25.54 10.50 17.78
N LEU A 167 -25.21 9.56 16.89
CA LEU A 167 -25.75 8.18 16.91
C LEU A 167 -25.31 7.39 18.15
N ILE A 168 -24.05 7.53 18.57
CA ILE A 168 -23.53 6.88 19.78
C ILE A 168 -24.27 7.41 21.02
N GLN A 169 -24.44 8.73 21.12
CA GLN A 169 -25.17 9.37 22.22
C GLN A 169 -26.65 8.95 22.21
N GLU A 170 -27.28 8.88 21.03
CA GLU A 170 -28.66 8.40 20.90
C GLU A 170 -28.80 6.93 21.35
N ALA A 171 -27.87 6.05 20.96
CA ALA A 171 -27.86 4.65 21.37
C ALA A 171 -27.62 4.49 22.90
N MET A 172 -26.77 5.33 23.49
CA MET A 172 -26.57 5.38 24.94
C MET A 172 -27.85 5.82 25.68
N ASN A 173 -28.54 6.83 25.17
CA ASN A 173 -29.80 7.32 25.72
C ASN A 173 -30.92 6.29 25.61
N LYS A 174 -31.00 5.58 24.49
CA LYS A 174 -31.91 4.44 24.28
C LYS A 174 -31.58 3.24 25.18
N GLY A 175 -30.37 3.18 25.73
CA GLY A 175 -29.93 2.10 26.60
C GLY A 175 -29.59 0.82 25.85
N GLU A 176 -29.26 0.90 24.55
CA GLU A 176 -28.88 -0.27 23.73
C GLU A 176 -27.63 -0.99 24.28
N PHE A 177 -26.85 -0.32 25.12
CA PHE A 177 -25.66 -0.87 25.79
C PHE A 177 -25.93 -1.55 27.15
N LYS A 178 -27.15 -1.52 27.69
CA LYS A 178 -27.44 -2.00 29.06
C LYS A 178 -27.55 -3.52 29.17
N ASP A 179 -28.14 -4.19 28.17
CA ASP A 179 -28.42 -5.63 28.17
C ASP A 179 -27.74 -6.37 27.02
N LEU A 180 -26.45 -6.12 26.81
CA LEU A 180 -25.67 -6.80 25.78
C LEU A 180 -25.50 -8.30 26.10
N PRO A 181 -25.55 -9.18 25.10
CA PRO A 181 -25.34 -10.61 25.32
C PRO A 181 -23.92 -10.86 25.86
N GLY A 182 -23.83 -11.36 27.09
CA GLY A 182 -22.54 -11.63 27.75
C GLY A 182 -22.12 -10.60 28.80
N THR A 183 -22.98 -9.63 29.14
CA THR A 183 -22.79 -8.77 30.31
C THR A 183 -22.57 -9.60 31.59
N GLY A 184 -21.57 -9.22 32.38
CA GLY A 184 -21.20 -9.91 33.63
C GLY A 184 -20.51 -11.26 33.47
N LYS A 185 -20.35 -11.79 32.24
CA LYS A 185 -19.58 -13.01 31.98
C LYS A 185 -18.11 -12.67 31.72
N PRO A 186 -17.16 -13.51 32.16
CA PRO A 186 -15.76 -13.32 31.81
C PRO A 186 -15.62 -13.34 30.28
N LEU A 187 -14.75 -12.46 29.75
CA LEU A 187 -14.44 -12.44 28.33
C LEU A 187 -13.93 -13.82 27.93
N LYS A 188 -14.43 -14.35 26.81
CA LYS A 188 -13.88 -15.59 26.24
C LYS A 188 -12.45 -15.30 25.79
N GLU A 189 -11.48 -15.70 26.61
CA GLU A 189 -10.09 -15.64 26.22
C GLU A 189 -9.85 -16.74 25.18
N ASN A 190 -9.93 -16.36 23.90
CA ASN A 190 -9.48 -17.19 22.80
C ASN A 190 -7.93 -17.22 22.79
N THR A 191 -7.31 -17.69 23.88
CA THR A 191 -5.86 -17.67 24.10
C THR A 191 -5.12 -18.46 23.02
N ASN A 192 -5.76 -19.49 22.47
CA ASN A 192 -5.21 -20.29 21.37
C ASN A 192 -5.19 -19.58 20.01
N THR A 193 -5.95 -18.49 19.84
CA THR A 193 -6.07 -17.76 18.56
C THR A 193 -5.38 -16.39 18.59
N ARG A 194 -4.95 -15.94 19.77
CA ARG A 194 -4.23 -14.68 19.93
C ARG A 194 -2.80 -14.85 19.44
N ASN A 195 -2.44 -14.18 18.36
CA ASN A 195 -1.05 -14.06 17.94
C ASN A 195 -0.25 -13.28 19.02
N PRO A 196 0.75 -13.88 19.69
CA PRO A 196 1.55 -13.22 20.73
C PRO A 196 2.29 -11.97 20.24
N TYR A 197 2.49 -11.85 18.93
CA TYR A 197 3.20 -10.73 18.30
C TYR A 197 2.30 -9.54 17.96
N VAL A 198 0.99 -9.61 18.22
CA VAL A 198 0.03 -8.54 17.94
C VAL A 198 -0.49 -7.96 19.25
N ASP A 199 -0.41 -6.64 19.40
CA ASP A 199 -0.93 -5.95 20.59
C ASP A 199 -2.43 -6.20 20.79
N PHE A 200 -2.86 -6.19 22.05
CA PHE A 200 -4.23 -6.46 22.47
C PHE A 200 -5.23 -5.57 21.74
N VAL A 201 -4.95 -4.27 21.64
CA VAL A 201 -5.83 -3.27 21.02
C VAL A 201 -5.98 -3.56 19.53
N THR A 202 -4.86 -3.82 18.84
CA THR A 202 -4.85 -4.10 17.40
C THR A 202 -5.62 -5.37 17.07
N TYR A 203 -5.41 -6.44 17.84
CA TYR A 203 -6.16 -7.68 17.65
C TYR A 203 -7.66 -7.46 17.86
N LYS A 204 -8.06 -6.75 18.93
CA LYS A 204 -9.47 -6.51 19.24
C LYS A 204 -10.14 -5.64 18.18
N LEU A 205 -9.42 -4.63 17.67
CA LEU A 205 -9.90 -3.83 16.54
C LEU A 205 -10.15 -4.70 15.31
N ASN A 206 -9.17 -5.54 14.93
CA ASN A 206 -9.33 -6.44 13.78
C ASN A 206 -10.47 -7.45 13.97
N GLU A 207 -10.65 -7.98 15.18
CA GLU A 207 -11.75 -8.88 15.53
C GLU A 207 -13.10 -8.18 15.34
N VAL A 208 -13.28 -6.98 15.90
CA VAL A 208 -14.51 -6.20 15.74
C VAL A 208 -14.77 -5.87 14.26
N LEU A 209 -13.74 -5.49 13.50
CA LEU A 209 -13.88 -5.25 12.06
C LEU A 209 -14.38 -6.49 11.32
N ILE A 210 -13.81 -7.66 11.61
CA ILE A 210 -14.21 -8.93 10.98
C ILE A 210 -15.64 -9.33 11.39
N GLU A 211 -16.00 -9.19 12.66
CA GLU A 211 -17.36 -9.48 13.16
C GLU A 211 -18.43 -8.61 12.48
N ASN A 212 -18.09 -7.36 12.17
CA ASN A 212 -18.94 -6.44 11.42
C ASN A 212 -18.89 -6.65 9.89
N GLY A 213 -18.15 -7.65 9.40
CA GLY A 213 -18.00 -7.94 7.98
C GLY A 213 -17.14 -6.93 7.21
N PHE A 214 -16.37 -6.09 7.92
CA PHE A 214 -15.44 -5.18 7.29
C PHE A 214 -14.21 -5.93 6.79
N SER A 215 -13.87 -5.74 5.51
CA SER A 215 -12.69 -6.32 4.90
C SER A 215 -11.90 -5.24 4.15
N PRO A 216 -10.56 -5.28 4.18
CA PRO A 216 -9.72 -4.41 3.38
C PRO A 216 -10.05 -4.50 1.88
N GLU A 217 -9.92 -3.37 1.18
CA GLU A 217 -10.23 -3.27 -0.24
C GLU A 217 -9.55 -4.35 -1.09
N TRP A 218 -8.27 -4.64 -0.83
CA TRP A 218 -7.54 -5.67 -1.59
C TRP A 218 -8.10 -7.08 -1.37
N ILE A 219 -8.67 -7.40 -0.21
CA ILE A 219 -9.32 -8.70 0.04
C ILE A 219 -10.58 -8.82 -0.80
N GLN A 220 -11.40 -7.76 -0.80
CA GLN A 220 -12.61 -7.69 -1.61
C GLN A 220 -12.27 -7.79 -3.11
N LEU A 221 -11.26 -7.04 -3.56
CA LEU A 221 -10.80 -7.07 -4.94
C LEU A 221 -10.25 -8.44 -5.35
N SER A 222 -9.53 -9.13 -4.46
CA SER A 222 -9.06 -10.52 -4.70
C SER A 222 -10.23 -11.48 -4.90
N LYS A 223 -11.31 -11.32 -4.12
CA LYS A 223 -12.52 -12.14 -4.26
C LYS A 223 -13.20 -11.85 -5.61
N GLU A 224 -13.39 -10.58 -5.95
CA GLU A 224 -13.95 -10.18 -7.24
C GLU A 224 -13.15 -10.70 -8.44
N ILE A 225 -11.81 -10.60 -8.41
CA ILE A 225 -10.96 -11.12 -9.49
C ILE A 225 -11.15 -12.63 -9.64
N ARG A 226 -11.20 -13.38 -8.54
CA ARG A 226 -11.43 -14.83 -8.58
C ARG A 226 -12.81 -15.17 -9.15
N GLU A 227 -13.84 -14.44 -8.76
CA GLU A 227 -15.20 -14.62 -9.29
C GLU A 227 -15.27 -14.29 -10.79
N ASP A 228 -14.66 -13.17 -11.22
CA ASP A 228 -14.59 -12.75 -12.61
C ASP A 228 -13.86 -13.81 -13.47
N ILE A 229 -12.74 -14.36 -12.99
CA ILE A 229 -12.02 -15.45 -13.67
C ILE A 229 -12.90 -16.70 -13.82
N GLN A 230 -13.60 -17.09 -12.76
CA GLN A 230 -14.49 -18.26 -12.78
C GLN A 230 -15.66 -18.06 -13.75
N ASN A 231 -16.23 -16.85 -13.77
CA ASN A 231 -17.30 -16.49 -14.71
C ASN A 231 -16.82 -16.50 -16.16
N LEU A 232 -15.63 -15.95 -16.42
CA LEU A 232 -15.00 -16.00 -17.74
C LEU A 232 -14.77 -17.44 -18.21
N ARG A 233 -14.23 -18.29 -17.33
CA ARG A 233 -14.04 -19.73 -17.61
C ARG A 233 -15.35 -20.44 -17.92
N LYS A 234 -16.40 -20.24 -17.11
CA LYS A 234 -17.72 -20.84 -17.33
C LYS A 234 -18.29 -20.42 -18.69
N ARG A 235 -18.19 -19.14 -19.05
CA ARG A 235 -18.67 -18.61 -20.33
C ARG A 235 -17.90 -19.17 -21.52
N LEU A 236 -16.57 -19.34 -21.40
CA LEU A 236 -15.76 -20.01 -22.42
C LEU A 236 -16.16 -21.48 -22.60
N ILE A 237 -16.41 -22.21 -21.51
CA ILE A 237 -16.88 -23.60 -21.57
C ILE A 237 -18.28 -23.68 -22.20
N SER A 238 -19.20 -22.78 -21.83
CA SER A 238 -20.52 -22.70 -22.47
C SER A 238 -20.42 -22.39 -23.97
N ALA A 239 -19.52 -21.49 -24.36
CA ALA A 239 -19.29 -21.18 -25.77
C ALA A 239 -18.65 -22.35 -26.52
N ARG A 240 -17.80 -23.14 -25.87
CA ARG A 240 -17.20 -24.36 -26.43
C ARG A 240 -18.25 -25.42 -26.77
N ASN A 241 -19.35 -25.50 -26.02
CA ASN A 241 -20.46 -26.41 -26.33
C ASN A 241 -21.16 -26.08 -27.67
N ASN A 242 -21.04 -24.84 -28.16
CA ASN A 242 -21.59 -24.43 -29.46
C ASN A 242 -20.68 -24.83 -30.64
N VAL A 243 -19.47 -25.33 -30.35
CA VAL A 243 -18.45 -25.69 -31.34
C VAL A 243 -18.34 -27.22 -31.42
N GLY A 244 -18.00 -27.73 -32.60
CA GLY A 244 -17.86 -29.16 -32.88
C GLY A 244 -16.79 -29.88 -32.03
N HIS A 245 -16.69 -31.20 -32.24
CA HIS A 245 -15.64 -32.02 -31.63
C HIS A 245 -14.26 -31.69 -32.23
N LEU A 246 -13.18 -31.98 -31.50
CA LEU A 246 -11.83 -31.89 -32.05
C LEU A 246 -11.60 -33.06 -33.03
N PRO A 247 -10.89 -32.87 -34.16
CA PRO A 247 -10.32 -31.62 -34.69
C PRO A 247 -11.39 -30.67 -35.24
N LEU A 248 -11.20 -29.36 -35.01
CA LEU A 248 -12.16 -28.34 -35.44
C LEU A 248 -12.21 -28.25 -36.97
N ASN A 249 -13.43 -28.09 -37.50
CA ASN A 249 -13.63 -27.72 -38.89
C ASN A 249 -13.17 -26.26 -39.12
N PHE A 250 -12.78 -25.90 -40.33
CA PHE A 250 -12.28 -24.55 -40.66
C PHE A 250 -13.30 -23.43 -40.30
N ALA A 251 -14.58 -23.70 -40.53
CA ALA A 251 -15.67 -22.79 -40.15
C ALA A 251 -15.79 -22.64 -38.62
N ASP A 252 -15.65 -23.74 -37.89
CA ASP A 252 -15.73 -23.80 -36.43
C ASP A 252 -14.51 -23.13 -35.77
N GLU A 253 -13.32 -23.24 -36.38
CA GLU A 253 -12.11 -22.55 -35.92
C GLU A 253 -12.25 -21.03 -36.06
N SER A 254 -12.81 -20.55 -37.17
CA SER A 254 -13.10 -19.13 -37.37
C SER A 254 -14.16 -18.63 -36.39
N ALA A 255 -15.21 -19.42 -36.14
CA ALA A 255 -16.23 -19.11 -35.14
C ALA A 255 -15.64 -19.04 -33.73
N TRP A 256 -14.77 -19.99 -33.36
CA TRP A 256 -14.09 -20.00 -32.07
C TRP A 256 -13.17 -18.79 -31.89
N LYS A 257 -12.40 -18.42 -32.92
CA LYS A 257 -11.56 -17.21 -32.89
C LYS A 257 -12.39 -15.94 -32.63
N LYS A 258 -13.54 -15.80 -33.30
CA LYS A 258 -14.46 -14.67 -33.05
C LYS A 258 -15.02 -14.67 -31.62
N ILE A 259 -15.38 -15.84 -31.10
CA ILE A 259 -15.84 -16.00 -29.72
C ILE A 259 -14.74 -15.56 -28.74
N VAL A 260 -13.51 -16.02 -28.94
CA VAL A 260 -12.35 -15.64 -28.11
C VAL A 260 -12.10 -14.13 -28.20
N ASP A 261 -12.14 -13.54 -29.40
CA ASP A 261 -11.96 -12.09 -29.56
C ASP A 261 -13.00 -11.26 -28.79
N ASN A 262 -14.25 -11.73 -28.68
CA ASN A 262 -15.28 -11.06 -27.89
C ASN A 262 -14.93 -10.99 -26.39
N PHE A 263 -14.18 -11.98 -25.86
CA PHE A 263 -13.76 -12.01 -24.46
C PHE A 263 -12.51 -11.17 -24.17
N LYS A 264 -11.82 -10.66 -25.20
CA LYS A 264 -10.57 -9.90 -25.05
C LYS A 264 -10.74 -8.62 -24.23
N SER A 265 -11.87 -7.92 -24.38
CA SER A 265 -12.18 -6.71 -23.62
C SER A 265 -12.40 -7.01 -22.13
N GLU A 266 -13.09 -8.12 -21.83
CA GLU A 266 -13.34 -8.59 -20.47
C GLU A 266 -12.04 -9.04 -19.79
N THR A 267 -11.17 -9.79 -20.49
CA THR A 267 -9.84 -10.15 -19.98
C THR A 267 -9.01 -8.91 -19.65
N LYS A 268 -9.02 -7.88 -20.51
CA LYS A 268 -8.34 -6.60 -20.22
C LYS A 268 -8.87 -5.97 -18.94
N ARG A 269 -10.19 -5.95 -18.72
CA ARG A 269 -10.80 -5.40 -17.50
C ARG A 269 -10.33 -6.15 -16.25
N ILE A 270 -10.27 -7.49 -16.32
CA ILE A 270 -9.78 -8.31 -15.21
C ILE A 270 -8.28 -8.06 -14.96
N ASN A 271 -7.48 -7.94 -16.02
CA ASN A 271 -6.05 -7.62 -15.88
C ASN A 271 -5.82 -6.25 -15.24
N SER A 272 -6.63 -5.24 -15.58
CA SER A 272 -6.57 -3.94 -14.88
C SER A 272 -6.95 -4.03 -13.39
N LYS A 273 -7.89 -4.91 -13.02
CA LYS A 273 -8.18 -5.20 -11.60
C LYS A 273 -7.00 -5.88 -10.92
N ILE A 274 -6.33 -6.80 -11.62
CA ILE A 274 -5.11 -7.46 -11.11
C ILE A 274 -4.00 -6.45 -10.89
N ASP A 275 -3.81 -5.48 -11.78
CA ASP A 275 -2.84 -4.40 -11.59
C ASP A 275 -3.16 -3.57 -10.35
N LYS A 276 -4.42 -3.14 -10.20
CA LYS A 276 -4.87 -2.42 -9.00
C LYS A 276 -4.64 -3.25 -7.73
N TYR A 277 -4.92 -4.55 -7.77
CA TYR A 277 -4.69 -5.46 -6.66
C TYR A 277 -3.20 -5.55 -6.31
N ASN A 278 -2.32 -5.75 -7.30
CA ASN A 278 -0.88 -5.86 -7.09
C ASN A 278 -0.26 -4.59 -6.50
N LEU A 279 -0.84 -3.42 -6.78
CA LEU A 279 -0.45 -2.14 -6.18
C LEU A 279 -0.89 -1.98 -4.73
N LEU A 280 -2.04 -2.56 -4.35
CA LEU A 280 -2.62 -2.43 -3.00
C LEU A 280 -2.13 -3.50 -2.02
N VAL A 281 -1.68 -4.65 -2.53
CA VAL A 281 -1.34 -5.80 -1.69
C VAL A 281 -0.03 -5.57 -0.95
N PRO A 282 -0.01 -5.65 0.40
CA PRO A 282 1.18 -5.38 1.20
C PRO A 282 2.20 -6.54 1.19
N ILE A 283 1.87 -7.70 0.62
CA ILE A 283 2.70 -8.92 0.63
C ILE A 283 2.96 -9.39 -0.80
N LEU A 284 4.22 -9.37 -1.23
CA LEU A 284 4.64 -9.75 -2.59
C LEU A 284 4.13 -11.15 -3.00
N GLN A 285 4.19 -12.12 -2.08
CA GLN A 285 3.77 -13.51 -2.33
C GLN A 285 2.28 -13.66 -2.69
N LYS A 286 1.45 -12.66 -2.40
CA LYS A 286 0.01 -12.69 -2.70
C LYS A 286 -0.32 -11.99 -4.02
N GLN A 287 0.66 -11.40 -4.71
CA GLN A 287 0.43 -10.77 -6.01
C GLN A 287 0.00 -11.81 -7.07
N MET A 288 -0.77 -11.34 -8.05
CA MET A 288 -1.37 -12.17 -9.09
C MET A 288 -0.78 -11.84 -10.46
N PHE A 289 -0.62 -12.86 -11.30
CA PHE A 289 -0.22 -12.69 -12.69
C PHE A 289 -1.42 -12.36 -13.58
N HIS A 290 -1.14 -11.68 -14.69
CA HIS A 290 -2.14 -11.43 -15.73
C HIS A 290 -2.64 -12.73 -16.35
N ILE A 291 -3.91 -12.71 -16.71
CA ILE A 291 -4.58 -13.83 -17.35
C ILE A 291 -4.30 -13.77 -18.84
N LYS A 292 -3.85 -14.91 -19.38
CA LYS A 292 -3.71 -15.11 -20.83
C LYS A 292 -4.96 -15.81 -21.36
N LEU A 293 -5.70 -15.09 -22.20
CA LEU A 293 -6.93 -15.60 -22.79
C LEU A 293 -6.72 -16.86 -23.64
N GLU A 294 -5.59 -16.93 -24.34
CA GLU A 294 -5.21 -18.08 -25.17
C GLU A 294 -5.06 -19.38 -24.36
N GLU A 295 -4.51 -19.28 -23.16
CA GLU A 295 -4.32 -20.42 -22.26
C GLU A 295 -5.67 -20.91 -21.72
N LEU A 296 -6.55 -19.98 -21.32
CA LEU A 296 -7.92 -20.31 -20.94
C LEU A 296 -8.74 -20.89 -22.09
N ALA A 297 -8.55 -20.40 -23.31
CA ALA A 297 -9.22 -20.95 -24.49
C ALA A 297 -8.75 -22.37 -24.81
N LYS A 298 -7.45 -22.66 -24.65
CA LYS A 298 -6.89 -24.01 -24.79
C LYS A 298 -7.40 -24.95 -23.69
N GLU A 299 -7.41 -24.50 -22.44
CA GLU A 299 -8.02 -25.21 -21.30
C GLU A 299 -9.48 -25.55 -21.63
N ALA A 300 -10.24 -24.55 -22.09
CA ALA A 300 -11.63 -24.70 -22.48
C ALA A 300 -11.83 -25.56 -23.72
N LEU A 301 -10.82 -25.80 -24.58
CA LEU A 301 -10.79 -26.73 -25.71
C LEU A 301 -10.28 -28.15 -25.35
N SER A 302 -9.69 -28.33 -24.17
CA SER A 302 -9.33 -29.65 -23.63
C SER A 302 -10.54 -30.38 -23.01
N THR A 303 -11.38 -29.66 -22.26
CA THR A 303 -12.57 -30.19 -21.55
C THR A 303 -13.74 -30.66 -22.45
N PRO A 304 -13.98 -31.96 -22.69
CA PRO A 304 -14.94 -32.44 -23.69
C PRO A 304 -16.33 -31.76 -23.59
N PRO A 305 -16.99 -31.45 -24.73
CA PRO A 305 -18.24 -30.71 -24.73
C PRO A 305 -19.30 -31.48 -23.94
N GLN A 306 -19.81 -30.86 -22.88
CA GLN A 306 -20.93 -31.43 -22.13
C GLN A 306 -22.21 -31.13 -22.88
N LYS A 307 -22.52 -31.95 -23.90
CA LYS A 307 -23.85 -31.95 -24.51
C LYS A 307 -24.86 -32.43 -23.48
N THR A 308 -25.55 -31.50 -22.82
CA THR A 308 -26.85 -31.80 -22.22
C THR A 308 -27.79 -32.17 -23.36
N GLN A 309 -28.16 -33.45 -23.43
CA GLN A 309 -29.22 -33.94 -24.30
C GLN A 309 -30.54 -33.30 -23.85
N THR A 310 -30.88 -32.12 -24.36
CA THR A 310 -32.28 -31.69 -24.37
C THR A 310 -33.00 -32.55 -25.40
N THR A 311 -33.64 -33.63 -24.94
CA THR A 311 -34.61 -34.37 -25.72
C THR A 311 -35.79 -33.44 -26.04
N THR A 312 -35.78 -32.86 -27.23
CA THR A 312 -36.97 -32.33 -27.87
C THR A 312 -37.98 -33.46 -28.04
N LYS A 313 -38.96 -33.56 -27.14
CA LYS A 313 -40.20 -34.29 -27.41
C LYS A 313 -40.94 -33.56 -28.52
N TYR A 314 -40.80 -34.06 -29.74
CA TYR A 314 -41.67 -33.75 -30.87
C TYR A 314 -43.10 -34.18 -30.51
N ASN A 315 -44.00 -33.22 -30.26
CA ASN A 315 -45.43 -33.48 -30.29
C ASN A 315 -45.92 -33.28 -31.73
N SER A 316 -45.97 -34.36 -32.50
CA SER A 316 -46.73 -34.40 -33.75
C SER A 316 -48.20 -34.57 -33.40
N LYS A 317 -49.03 -33.62 -33.81
CA LYS A 317 -50.49 -33.74 -33.78
C LYS A 317 -50.92 -34.88 -34.72
N ASN A 318 -51.84 -35.71 -34.27
CA ASN A 318 -52.78 -36.40 -35.14
C ASN A 318 -54.18 -36.40 -34.52
N VAL A 319 -55.15 -36.39 -35.42
CA VAL A 319 -56.54 -35.96 -35.29
C VAL A 319 -57.43 -37.04 -34.62
N ASN A 320 -58.43 -36.56 -33.86
CA ASN A 320 -59.62 -37.18 -33.23
C ASN A 320 -60.35 -38.25 -34.09
N PRO A 321 -61.21 -39.17 -33.55
CA PRO A 321 -62.32 -38.81 -32.65
C PRO A 321 -62.82 -39.83 -31.58
N ASP A 322 -63.68 -39.27 -30.72
CA ASP A 322 -64.88 -39.88 -30.10
C ASP A 322 -64.84 -40.70 -28.77
N VAL A 323 -65.89 -40.39 -27.99
CA VAL A 323 -66.59 -41.17 -26.94
C VAL A 323 -66.15 -41.03 -25.46
N SER A 324 -67.04 -40.34 -24.74
CA SER A 324 -67.45 -40.42 -23.32
C SER A 324 -66.74 -41.37 -22.35
N THR A 325 -66.37 -40.90 -21.16
CA THR A 325 -67.10 -41.10 -19.88
C THR A 325 -66.32 -40.54 -18.68
N GLU A 326 -67.08 -40.19 -17.65
CA GLU A 326 -66.70 -39.63 -16.34
C GLU A 326 -65.60 -40.41 -15.59
N LYS A 327 -64.74 -39.68 -14.85
CA LYS A 327 -64.65 -39.69 -13.38
C LYS A 327 -63.36 -39.02 -12.87
N ASP A 328 -63.58 -37.93 -12.14
CA ASP A 328 -62.92 -37.41 -10.94
C ASP A 328 -61.56 -37.98 -10.48
N GLY A 329 -60.70 -37.06 -10.02
CA GLY A 329 -60.00 -37.29 -8.76
C GLY A 329 -58.60 -36.70 -8.60
N LEU A 330 -58.54 -35.56 -7.91
CA LEU A 330 -57.40 -35.05 -7.10
C LEU A 330 -56.10 -34.65 -7.84
N PHE A 331 -55.47 -33.57 -7.32
CA PHE A 331 -54.15 -33.00 -7.70
C PHE A 331 -54.10 -31.82 -8.69
N GLY A 332 -55.23 -31.22 -9.05
CA GLY A 332 -55.25 -30.03 -9.94
C GLY A 332 -55.27 -28.64 -9.26
N ALA A 333 -55.22 -28.54 -7.92
CA ALA A 333 -55.65 -27.32 -7.22
C ALA A 333 -54.64 -26.69 -6.22
N ILE A 334 -53.32 -26.85 -6.40
CA ILE A 334 -52.33 -26.23 -5.47
C ILE A 334 -51.19 -25.49 -6.20
N PHE A 335 -51.43 -24.77 -7.30
CA PHE A 335 -50.35 -23.92 -7.86
C PHE A 335 -50.74 -22.56 -8.45
N SER A 336 -51.89 -22.00 -8.09
CA SER A 336 -52.34 -20.70 -8.62
C SER A 336 -52.43 -19.57 -7.59
N ILE A 337 -51.88 -19.75 -6.38
CA ILE A 337 -51.75 -18.68 -5.39
C ILE A 337 -50.30 -18.66 -4.97
N PHE A 338 -49.50 -17.77 -5.57
CA PHE A 338 -48.38 -17.04 -4.96
C PHE A 338 -47.59 -16.34 -6.06
N ASN A 339 -48.20 -15.29 -6.61
CA ASN A 339 -47.49 -14.26 -7.35
C ASN A 339 -47.98 -12.91 -6.81
N ASN A 340 -47.28 -12.35 -5.81
CA ASN A 340 -47.02 -10.91 -5.67
C ASN A 340 -46.29 -10.55 -4.37
N LYS A 341 -45.17 -9.84 -4.56
CA LYS A 341 -44.56 -8.75 -3.77
C LYS A 341 -44.11 -9.00 -2.31
N ALA A 342 -42.88 -8.54 -2.06
CA ALA A 342 -42.11 -8.54 -0.81
C ALA A 342 -42.78 -7.71 0.32
N PRO A 343 -42.33 -7.84 1.60
CA PRO A 343 -41.07 -7.26 2.04
C PRO A 343 -40.22 -8.12 3.00
N ILE A 344 -39.01 -7.60 3.22
CA ILE A 344 -37.92 -8.04 4.10
C ILE A 344 -38.35 -8.05 5.58
N CYS A 345 -38.11 -9.16 6.27
CA CYS A 345 -37.90 -9.22 7.73
C CYS A 345 -36.79 -10.24 8.01
N TRP A 346 -35.69 -9.79 8.60
CA TRP A 346 -34.67 -10.65 9.20
C TRP A 346 -35.20 -11.15 10.54
N ASP A 347 -35.30 -12.47 10.71
CA ASP A 347 -35.35 -13.08 12.02
C ASP A 347 -34.18 -14.07 12.15
N GLY A 348 -33.49 -13.94 13.28
CA GLY A 348 -32.31 -14.71 13.61
C GLY A 348 -32.70 -16.10 14.07
N SER A 349 -31.95 -17.10 13.58
CA SER A 349 -31.57 -18.33 14.30
C SER A 349 -31.24 -19.43 13.31
N ARG A 350 -29.98 -19.47 12.84
CA ARG A 350 -29.21 -20.72 12.84
C ARG A 350 -27.74 -20.50 12.54
N VAL A 351 -26.95 -20.95 13.50
CA VAL A 351 -25.51 -21.14 13.51
C VAL A 351 -25.09 -22.04 12.34
N ALA A 352 -24.12 -21.60 11.55
CA ALA A 352 -23.26 -22.48 10.77
C ALA A 352 -21.81 -22.24 11.21
N SER A 353 -21.31 -23.19 12.00
CA SER A 353 -19.91 -23.28 12.42
C SER A 353 -19.02 -23.38 11.18
N ILE A 354 -18.17 -22.38 10.95
CA ILE A 354 -17.03 -22.51 10.03
C ILE A 354 -15.91 -23.19 10.82
N SER A 355 -16.07 -24.50 10.99
CA SER A 355 -15.06 -25.41 11.51
C SER A 355 -14.95 -26.58 10.55
N ASP A 356 -14.56 -26.30 9.30
CA ASP A 356 -14.05 -27.31 8.36
C ASP A 356 -13.40 -26.61 7.16
N CYS A 357 -12.22 -26.04 7.40
CA CYS A 357 -11.22 -25.82 6.36
C CYS A 357 -9.99 -26.63 6.79
N LYS A 358 -10.03 -27.94 6.54
CA LYS A 358 -8.83 -28.77 6.60
C LYS A 358 -7.84 -28.24 5.57
N LEU A 359 -6.68 -27.81 6.05
CA LEU A 359 -5.49 -27.64 5.23
C LEU A 359 -5.24 -28.92 4.43
N VAL A 360 -5.32 -28.83 3.11
CA VAL A 360 -4.76 -29.84 2.21
C VAL A 360 -3.23 -29.64 2.23
N PRO A 361 -2.42 -30.63 2.62
CA PRO A 361 -0.97 -30.50 2.54
C PRO A 361 -0.52 -30.53 1.08
N LEU A 362 0.36 -29.60 0.71
CA LEU A 362 1.03 -29.58 -0.60
C LEU A 362 2.02 -30.76 -0.70
N PRO A 363 2.19 -31.38 -1.88
CA PRO A 363 3.15 -32.46 -2.07
C PRO A 363 4.60 -31.95 -2.07
N ASP A 364 5.48 -32.72 -1.42
CA ASP A 364 6.91 -32.48 -1.30
C ASP A 364 7.61 -32.37 -2.67
N ILE A 365 8.15 -31.19 -2.96
CA ILE A 365 9.06 -30.97 -4.08
C ILE A 365 10.46 -31.36 -3.60
N LYS A 366 10.92 -32.55 -4.00
CA LYS A 366 12.31 -33.00 -3.83
C LYS A 366 13.25 -32.06 -4.59
N THR A 367 14.13 -31.37 -3.87
CA THR A 367 15.30 -30.70 -4.46
C THR A 367 16.39 -31.73 -4.75
N PRO A 368 17.10 -31.66 -5.89
CA PRO A 368 18.22 -32.55 -6.18
C PRO A 368 19.49 -32.06 -5.46
N THR A 369 20.07 -32.95 -4.65
CA THR A 369 21.39 -32.81 -4.04
C THR A 369 22.48 -33.07 -5.08
N PHE A 370 23.35 -32.09 -5.31
CA PHE A 370 24.64 -32.32 -5.97
C PHE A 370 25.71 -31.34 -5.45
N PHE A 371 26.88 -31.93 -5.14
CA PHE A 371 28.20 -31.35 -4.85
C PHE A 371 28.54 -30.73 -3.48
N LYS A 372 29.30 -31.52 -2.69
CA LYS A 372 30.66 -31.28 -2.12
C LYS A 372 30.79 -32.20 -0.88
N GLY A 373 31.75 -33.10 -0.72
CA GLY A 373 33.16 -33.05 -1.12
C GLY A 373 34.00 -32.62 0.09
N LEU A 374 34.80 -33.57 0.59
CA LEU A 374 35.94 -33.45 1.54
C LEU A 374 35.65 -33.59 3.05
N ASN A 375 35.96 -34.79 3.54
CA ASN A 375 36.24 -35.10 4.96
C ASN A 375 37.59 -34.49 5.35
N CYS A 376 37.62 -33.73 6.44
CA CYS A 376 38.82 -33.49 7.25
C CYS A 376 38.57 -34.09 8.63
N GLU A 377 39.33 -35.15 8.95
CA GLU A 377 39.50 -35.70 10.29
C GLU A 377 40.34 -34.74 11.13
N ILE A 378 39.84 -34.33 12.31
CA ILE A 378 40.68 -33.82 13.41
C ILE A 378 40.12 -34.36 14.73
N THR A 379 40.75 -35.45 15.17
CA THR A 379 41.16 -35.83 16.53
C THR A 379 40.47 -35.18 17.74
N SER A 380 39.93 -36.01 18.63
CA SER A 380 39.93 -35.78 20.08
C SER A 380 40.58 -36.98 20.76
N GLY A 381 41.85 -36.82 21.14
CA GLY A 381 42.57 -37.76 21.99
C GLY A 381 42.17 -37.60 23.46
N GLU A 382 42.14 -38.74 24.14
CA GLU A 382 42.10 -38.88 25.58
C GLU A 382 43.35 -38.26 26.23
N THR A 383 43.16 -37.46 27.27
CA THR A 383 43.76 -37.58 28.62
C THR A 383 43.12 -36.55 29.55
#